data_AF-A0A7Y8Y2S1-F1
#
_entry.id   AF-A0A7Y8Y2S1-F1
#
_cell.length_a   1.000
_cell.length_b   1.000
_cell.length_c   1.000
_cell.angle_alpha   90.00
_cell.angle_beta   90.00
_cell.angle_gamma   90.00
#
_symmetry.space_group_name_H-M   'P 1'
#
loop_
_entity.id
_entity.type
_entity.pdbx_description
1 polymer ?
#
loop_
_entity_poly.entity_id
_entity_poly.type
_entity_poly.pdbx_seq_one_letter_code
_entity_poly.pdbx_strand_id
1 'polypeptide(L)'
;MKKLFLCAFAALLFSCSSDDGGSSNNGGNNNDNGVAYIKGKMDNVAFDYTFNNTANDTFLYNAATGFSGEGFDRWYYYGGSMMTFTPPVFTPSFTIAWNNMYYGEGGDEEGEAAAFYETVGDLPSNFLNYDQDDAHNPGLEITYEAQDGTFYSSKGGSQTGSTLSVSNYTQGTTSNGAKTMTVKGTFSCKLYNDEDPNDVIEVTDGKFKMILSEFQ
;
A
#
# COMPACT_ATOMS: atom_id res chain seq x y z
N MET A 1 9.45 -42.18 -64.30
CA MET A 1 9.90 -41.55 -63.04
C MET A 1 8.95 -40.42 -62.67
N LYS A 2 8.79 -40.16 -61.36
CA LYS A 2 7.75 -39.37 -60.66
C LYS A 2 6.56 -40.21 -60.16
N LYS A 3 6.76 -40.81 -58.98
CA LYS A 3 5.72 -41.12 -58.00
C LYS A 3 5.96 -40.15 -56.83
N LEU A 4 5.03 -39.25 -56.57
CA LEU A 4 4.91 -38.58 -55.27
C LEU A 4 3.62 -39.11 -54.65
N PHE A 5 3.77 -39.96 -53.64
CA PHE A 5 2.68 -40.46 -52.81
C PHE A 5 2.42 -39.41 -51.72
N LEU A 6 1.23 -38.82 -51.73
CA LEU A 6 0.71 -38.01 -50.63
C LEU A 6 -0.50 -38.78 -50.06
N CYS A 7 -0.33 -39.39 -48.89
CA CYS A 7 -1.43 -40.05 -48.17
C CYS A 7 -2.33 -39.00 -47.50
N ALA A 8 -3.58 -38.92 -47.97
CA ALA A 8 -4.81 -39.29 -47.23
C ALA A 8 -4.72 -39.47 -45.70
N PHE A 9 -5.67 -39.11 -44.83
CA PHE A 9 -7.11 -38.76 -44.87
C PHE A 9 -7.44 -38.21 -43.44
N ALA A 10 -8.30 -37.19 -43.27
CA ALA A 10 -9.68 -37.26 -42.73
C ALA A 10 -9.87 -38.12 -41.44
N ALA A 11 -10.64 -37.79 -40.41
CA ALA A 11 -11.82 -36.94 -40.29
C ALA A 11 -12.15 -36.65 -38.80
N LEU A 12 -12.94 -35.60 -38.61
CA LEU A 12 -13.68 -35.20 -37.40
C LEU A 12 -14.64 -36.30 -36.90
N LEU A 13 -14.87 -36.37 -35.57
CA LEU A 13 -16.22 -36.58 -34.99
C LEU A 13 -16.35 -35.93 -33.60
N PHE A 14 -17.52 -35.34 -33.38
CA PHE A 14 -18.03 -34.59 -32.23
C PHE A 14 -18.30 -35.45 -30.98
N SER A 15 -18.24 -34.86 -29.79
CA SER A 15 -19.24 -35.11 -28.73
C SER A 15 -19.29 -33.96 -27.72
N CYS A 16 -20.44 -33.29 -27.66
CA CYS A 16 -20.86 -32.48 -26.52
C CYS A 16 -21.45 -33.42 -25.46
N SER A 17 -21.02 -33.27 -24.22
CA SER A 17 -21.73 -33.73 -23.03
C SER A 17 -21.78 -32.56 -22.05
N SER A 18 -22.96 -31.96 -21.93
CA SER A 18 -23.33 -31.08 -20.84
C SER A 18 -23.63 -31.91 -19.59
N ASP A 19 -23.08 -31.53 -18.44
CA ASP A 19 -23.81 -31.63 -17.18
C ASP A 19 -23.28 -30.67 -16.12
N ASP A 20 -24.22 -30.26 -15.28
CA ASP A 20 -24.25 -29.15 -14.33
C ASP A 20 -23.33 -29.29 -13.10
N GLY A 21 -23.06 -28.12 -12.50
CA GLY A 21 -23.01 -28.01 -11.04
C GLY A 21 -21.62 -28.01 -10.42
N GLY A 22 -21.12 -26.81 -10.11
CA GLY A 22 -19.91 -26.69 -9.30
C GLY A 22 -19.51 -25.24 -9.07
N SER A 23 -20.21 -24.60 -8.14
CA SER A 23 -19.84 -23.41 -7.37
C SER A 23 -18.70 -22.54 -7.93
N SER A 24 -19.04 -21.32 -8.34
CA SER A 24 -18.07 -20.23 -8.49
C SER A 24 -17.41 -19.97 -7.13
N ASN A 25 -16.29 -20.65 -6.87
CA ASN A 25 -15.37 -20.18 -5.85
C ASN A 25 -14.79 -18.88 -6.38
N ASN A 26 -15.31 -17.78 -5.84
CA ASN A 26 -14.79 -16.44 -5.92
C ASN A 26 -13.39 -16.47 -5.27
N GLY A 27 -12.43 -17.01 -6.01
CA GLY A 27 -11.03 -17.07 -5.60
C GLY A 27 -10.50 -15.66 -5.63
N GLY A 28 -10.43 -15.02 -4.46
CA GLY A 28 -9.71 -13.77 -4.28
C GLY A 28 -8.36 -13.90 -4.96
N ASN A 29 -8.20 -13.12 -6.04
CA ASN A 29 -7.03 -13.18 -6.89
C ASN A 29 -5.86 -12.63 -6.06
N ASN A 30 -5.14 -13.52 -5.38
CA ASN A 30 -4.10 -13.15 -4.42
C ASN A 30 -2.85 -12.71 -5.20
N ASN A 31 -2.93 -11.55 -5.86
CA ASN A 31 -1.88 -11.03 -6.71
C ASN A 31 -0.82 -10.35 -5.84
N ASP A 32 0.03 -11.15 -5.18
CA ASP A 32 1.18 -10.66 -4.41
C ASP A 32 2.33 -10.15 -5.32
N ASN A 33 2.14 -10.19 -6.65
CA ASN A 33 3.13 -9.79 -7.65
C ASN A 33 3.02 -8.33 -8.09
N GLY A 34 2.02 -7.57 -7.60
CA GLY A 34 1.88 -6.14 -7.89
C GLY A 34 3.15 -5.35 -7.54
N VAL A 35 3.37 -4.22 -8.22
CA VAL A 35 4.51 -3.32 -7.96
C VAL A 35 4.41 -2.79 -6.53
N ALA A 36 3.23 -2.33 -6.13
CA ALA A 36 2.87 -1.98 -4.77
C ALA A 36 1.38 -2.36 -4.55
N TYR A 37 1.00 -2.63 -3.31
CA TYR A 37 -0.41 -2.90 -2.96
C TYR A 37 -0.73 -2.53 -1.51
N ILE A 38 -2.00 -2.25 -1.25
CA ILE A 38 -2.64 -2.33 0.07
C ILE A 38 -3.95 -3.09 -0.11
N LYS A 39 -4.12 -4.20 0.60
CA LYS A 39 -5.29 -5.06 0.48
C LYS A 39 -5.64 -5.72 1.80
N GLY A 40 -6.88 -6.15 1.95
CA GLY A 40 -7.37 -6.74 3.21
C GLY A 40 -8.89 -6.75 3.23
N LYS A 41 -9.46 -6.57 4.42
CA LYS A 41 -10.90 -6.41 4.62
C LYS A 41 -11.18 -5.15 5.44
N MET A 42 -12.09 -4.30 4.97
CA MET A 42 -12.70 -3.21 5.73
C MET A 42 -14.10 -3.66 6.14
N ASP A 43 -14.37 -3.76 7.43
CA ASP A 43 -15.66 -4.26 7.98
C ASP A 43 -16.11 -5.59 7.36
N ASN A 44 -15.15 -6.52 7.22
CA ASN A 44 -15.29 -7.82 6.57
C ASN A 44 -15.52 -7.80 5.05
N VAL A 45 -15.55 -6.63 4.42
CA VAL A 45 -15.62 -6.49 2.96
C VAL A 45 -14.20 -6.42 2.39
N ALA A 46 -13.88 -7.34 1.48
CA ALA A 46 -12.56 -7.38 0.85
C ALA A 46 -12.29 -6.14 0.00
N PHE A 47 -11.09 -5.59 0.10
CA PHE A 47 -10.56 -4.56 -0.80
C PHE A 47 -9.19 -4.97 -1.33
N ASP A 48 -8.88 -4.55 -2.55
CA ASP A 48 -7.59 -4.79 -3.18
C ASP A 48 -7.18 -3.56 -3.99
N TYR A 49 -6.27 -2.77 -3.43
CA TYR A 49 -5.66 -1.63 -4.09
C TYR A 49 -4.26 -2.04 -4.56
N THR A 50 -4.20 -2.72 -5.70
CA THR A 50 -2.96 -3.16 -6.32
C THR A 50 -2.61 -2.31 -7.54
N PHE A 51 -1.39 -1.78 -7.55
CA PHE A 51 -0.77 -1.11 -8.70
C PHE A 51 0.21 -2.06 -9.39
N ASN A 52 0.04 -2.30 -10.69
CA ASN A 52 0.89 -3.21 -11.49
C ASN A 52 1.86 -2.48 -12.43
N ASN A 53 1.77 -1.14 -12.51
CA ASN A 53 2.46 -0.30 -13.48
C ASN A 53 2.14 -0.68 -14.95
N THR A 54 0.85 -0.83 -15.25
CA THR A 54 0.34 -1.13 -16.60
C THR A 54 -0.58 -0.01 -17.10
N ALA A 55 -0.77 0.07 -18.41
CA ALA A 55 -1.64 1.08 -19.03
C ALA A 55 -3.13 0.95 -18.63
N ASN A 56 -3.53 -0.15 -17.99
CA ASN A 56 -4.92 -0.43 -17.60
C ASN A 56 -5.12 -0.47 -16.08
N ASP A 57 -4.13 -0.03 -15.29
CA ASP A 57 -4.30 0.00 -13.84
C ASP A 57 -5.39 0.99 -13.43
N THR A 58 -6.22 0.57 -12.49
CA THR A 58 -7.28 1.40 -11.89
C THR A 58 -6.81 2.11 -10.62
N PHE A 59 -5.59 1.82 -10.17
CA PHE A 59 -4.96 2.42 -9.01
C PHE A 59 -3.62 3.03 -9.37
N LEU A 60 -3.25 4.08 -8.66
CA LEU A 60 -1.94 4.72 -8.72
C LEU A 60 -1.25 4.51 -7.37
N TYR A 61 0.06 4.25 -7.43
CA TYR A 61 0.93 4.37 -6.27
C TYR A 61 1.56 5.75 -6.23
N ASN A 62 1.48 6.43 -5.09
CA ASN A 62 2.23 7.66 -4.83
C ASN A 62 3.04 7.51 -3.54
N ALA A 63 4.34 7.82 -3.60
CA ALA A 63 5.19 7.84 -2.42
C ALA A 63 4.76 9.00 -1.52
N ALA A 64 4.63 8.76 -0.22
CA ALA A 64 4.35 9.79 0.77
C ALA A 64 5.65 10.09 1.52
N THR A 65 6.39 11.08 1.06
CA THR A 65 7.63 11.54 1.72
C THR A 65 7.55 13.04 1.93
N GLY A 66 8.04 13.51 3.07
CA GLY A 66 7.98 14.91 3.45
C GLY A 66 8.46 15.12 4.88
N PHE A 67 8.20 16.30 5.42
CA PHE A 67 8.50 16.63 6.80
C PHE A 67 7.43 17.52 7.42
N SER A 68 7.26 17.43 8.74
CA SER A 68 6.72 18.50 9.58
C SER A 68 7.89 19.33 10.13
N GLY A 69 7.63 20.57 10.56
CA GLY A 69 8.69 21.39 11.12
C GLY A 69 8.21 22.45 12.10
N GLU A 70 9.09 22.76 13.06
CA GLU A 70 8.94 23.81 14.06
C GLU A 70 10.17 24.72 13.98
N GLY A 71 9.98 25.90 13.38
CA GLY A 71 11.11 26.78 13.08
C GLY A 71 12.03 26.17 12.01
N PHE A 72 13.27 25.87 12.39
CA PHE A 72 14.23 25.20 11.51
C PHE A 72 14.21 23.67 11.68
N ASP A 73 13.64 23.16 12.75
CA ASP A 73 13.65 21.74 13.05
C ASP A 73 12.71 20.99 12.11
N ARG A 74 13.13 19.82 11.63
CA ARG A 74 12.38 19.00 10.68
C ARG A 74 12.26 17.57 11.16
N TRP A 75 11.05 17.03 11.08
CA TRP A 75 10.74 15.64 11.35
C TRP A 75 10.20 14.98 10.08
N TYR A 76 11.00 14.10 9.50
CA TYR A 76 10.71 13.47 8.23
C TYR A 76 9.81 12.25 8.40
N TYR A 77 8.94 12.04 7.42
CA TYR A 77 8.06 10.89 7.34
C TYR A 77 8.22 10.17 6.02
N TYR A 78 7.96 8.86 6.03
CA TYR A 78 8.04 8.00 4.86
C TYR A 78 6.81 7.11 4.78
N GLY A 79 6.26 6.94 3.59
CA GLY A 79 5.06 6.16 3.40
C GLY A 79 4.72 5.94 1.94
N GLY A 80 3.51 5.44 1.74
CA GLY A 80 2.95 5.28 0.41
C GLY A 80 1.43 5.33 0.48
N SER A 81 0.85 5.83 -0.61
CA SER A 81 -0.59 5.89 -0.80
C SER A 81 -0.99 5.08 -2.02
N MET A 82 -2.12 4.40 -1.91
CA MET A 82 -2.86 3.82 -3.03
C MET A 82 -4.12 4.63 -3.24
N MET A 83 -4.32 5.10 -4.47
CA MET A 83 -5.48 5.91 -4.81
C MET A 83 -6.10 5.43 -6.11
N THR A 84 -7.40 5.62 -6.26
CA THR A 84 -8.05 5.37 -7.56
C THR A 84 -7.46 6.28 -8.62
N PHE A 85 -7.27 5.73 -9.82
CA PHE A 85 -6.83 6.49 -10.98
C PHE A 85 -8.02 6.75 -11.91
N THR A 86 -8.95 7.60 -11.44
CA THR A 86 -10.09 8.08 -12.26
C THR A 86 -10.11 9.62 -12.29
N PRO A 87 -9.18 10.28 -13.02
CA PRO A 87 -9.09 11.73 -13.03
C PRO A 87 -10.45 12.40 -13.33
N PRO A 88 -10.84 13.45 -12.58
CA PRO A 88 -10.04 14.17 -11.57
C PRO A 88 -10.18 13.63 -10.13
N VAL A 89 -10.86 12.51 -9.92
CA VAL A 89 -11.15 11.95 -8.59
C VAL A 89 -10.11 10.88 -8.25
N PHE A 90 -9.46 11.04 -7.09
CA PHE A 90 -8.46 10.12 -6.58
C PHE A 90 -8.93 9.37 -5.32
N THR A 91 -10.23 9.44 -5.02
CA THR A 91 -10.86 8.70 -3.93
C THR A 91 -11.55 7.43 -4.44
N PRO A 92 -11.64 6.36 -3.62
CA PRO A 92 -10.98 6.25 -2.32
C PRO A 92 -9.45 6.20 -2.39
N SER A 93 -8.81 6.64 -1.32
CA SER A 93 -7.36 6.59 -1.13
C SER A 93 -7.01 5.94 0.22
N PHE A 94 -5.90 5.21 0.27
CA PHE A 94 -5.44 4.51 1.47
C PHE A 94 -3.95 4.73 1.63
N THR A 95 -3.53 5.23 2.79
CA THR A 95 -2.14 5.60 3.05
C THR A 95 -1.63 4.87 4.29
N ILE A 96 -0.38 4.41 4.24
CA ILE A 96 0.37 3.99 5.41
C ILE A 96 1.64 4.83 5.43
N ALA A 97 1.88 5.53 6.53
CA ALA A 97 3.03 6.38 6.74
C ALA A 97 3.69 6.08 8.09
N TRP A 98 5.01 6.20 8.13
CA TRP A 98 5.81 6.22 9.34
C TRP A 98 6.27 7.66 9.56
N ASN A 99 5.78 8.27 10.63
CA ASN A 99 5.97 9.67 10.96
C ASN A 99 7.16 9.85 11.90
N ASN A 100 7.76 11.03 11.84
CA ASN A 100 8.82 11.49 12.75
C ASN A 100 10.02 10.52 12.82
N MET A 101 10.38 9.95 11.67
CA MET A 101 11.35 8.88 11.55
C MET A 101 12.80 9.37 11.56
N TYR A 102 13.03 10.54 10.99
CA TYR A 102 14.33 11.21 11.02
C TYR A 102 14.15 12.64 11.50
N TYR A 103 15.01 13.07 12.41
CA TYR A 103 15.11 14.47 12.83
C TYR A 103 16.34 15.08 12.19
N GLY A 104 16.15 16.22 11.52
CA GLY A 104 17.23 17.02 10.96
C GLY A 104 17.00 18.50 11.22
N GLU A 105 18.07 19.26 11.41
CA GLU A 105 17.99 20.72 11.41
C GLU A 105 17.65 21.23 9.99
N GLY A 106 17.24 22.50 9.90
CA GLY A 106 16.71 23.05 8.66
C GLY A 106 17.76 23.05 7.55
N GLY A 107 17.48 22.31 6.47
CA GLY A 107 18.42 22.15 5.36
C GLY A 107 19.28 20.89 5.45
N ASP A 108 18.94 19.94 6.32
CA ASP A 108 19.62 18.66 6.46
C ASP A 108 19.06 17.55 5.54
N GLU A 109 18.67 17.90 4.32
CA GLU A 109 18.26 16.90 3.31
C GLU A 109 19.40 15.92 3.00
N GLU A 110 20.66 16.37 3.04
CA GLU A 110 21.82 15.49 2.86
C GLU A 110 21.97 14.47 4.01
N GLY A 111 21.72 14.89 5.26
CA GLY A 111 21.74 14.01 6.42
C GLY A 111 20.60 13.01 6.40
N GLU A 112 19.39 13.46 6.05
CA GLU A 112 18.23 12.58 5.85
C GLU A 112 18.52 11.50 4.80
N ALA A 113 18.97 11.93 3.61
CA ALA A 113 19.33 11.02 2.53
C ALA A 113 20.42 10.05 2.98
N ALA A 114 21.45 10.51 3.71
CA ALA A 114 22.50 9.66 4.26
C ALA A 114 21.95 8.59 5.22
N ALA A 115 21.01 8.95 6.10
CA ALA A 115 20.41 8.09 7.12
C ALA A 115 19.29 7.18 6.60
N PHE A 116 18.68 7.47 5.45
CA PHE A 116 17.46 6.83 4.96
C PHE A 116 17.40 5.29 5.10
N TYR A 117 18.43 4.56 4.67
CA TYR A 117 18.41 3.09 4.77
C TYR A 117 18.51 2.54 6.18
N GLU A 118 19.16 3.27 7.08
CA GLU A 118 19.21 2.93 8.51
C GLU A 118 17.86 3.21 9.15
N THR A 119 17.32 4.42 8.93
CA THR A 119 16.02 4.85 9.44
C THR A 119 14.89 3.92 9.00
N VAL A 120 14.80 3.64 7.69
CA VAL A 120 13.76 2.77 7.14
C VAL A 120 14.08 1.29 7.36
N GLY A 121 15.30 0.94 7.75
CA GLY A 121 15.67 -0.43 8.15
C GLY A 121 15.05 -0.87 9.48
N ASP A 122 14.60 0.08 10.30
CA ASP A 122 14.02 -0.16 11.62
C ASP A 122 12.71 0.63 11.80
N LEU A 123 11.68 0.23 11.04
CA LEU A 123 10.38 0.91 11.08
C LEU A 123 9.60 0.55 12.35
N PRO A 124 9.05 1.54 13.08
CA PRO A 124 8.23 1.28 14.26
C PRO A 124 6.93 0.54 13.90
N SER A 125 6.38 -0.14 14.92
CA SER A 125 5.10 -0.84 14.84
C SER A 125 4.01 -0.24 15.72
N ASN A 126 4.33 0.82 16.48
CA ASN A 126 3.36 1.55 17.29
C ASN A 126 2.54 2.52 16.42
N PHE A 127 1.22 2.41 16.53
CA PHE A 127 0.30 3.41 16.00
C PHE A 127 0.36 4.68 16.86
N LEU A 128 0.50 5.84 16.21
CA LEU A 128 0.42 7.13 16.88
C LEU A 128 -1.04 7.47 17.21
N ASN A 129 -1.24 8.22 18.28
CA ASN A 129 -2.40 9.11 18.44
C ASN A 129 -1.98 10.56 18.12
N TYR A 130 -2.94 11.49 18.08
CA TYR A 130 -2.64 12.90 17.79
C TYR A 130 -1.61 13.51 18.76
N ASP A 131 -1.78 13.33 20.07
CA ASP A 131 -0.84 13.88 21.07
C ASP A 131 0.61 13.38 20.88
N GLN A 132 0.78 12.12 20.47
CA GLN A 132 2.10 11.54 20.21
C GLN A 132 2.71 12.08 18.92
N ASP A 133 1.91 12.30 17.88
CA ASP A 133 2.36 12.87 16.62
C ASP A 133 2.73 14.36 16.79
N ASP A 134 1.92 15.13 17.53
CA ASP A 134 2.19 16.53 17.89
C ASP A 134 3.45 16.66 18.76
N ALA A 135 3.74 15.65 19.58
CA ALA A 135 4.98 15.55 20.34
C ALA A 135 6.17 15.02 19.52
N HIS A 136 5.99 14.81 18.21
CA HIS A 136 6.97 14.29 17.28
C HIS A 136 7.57 12.92 17.68
N ASN A 137 6.76 12.06 18.31
CA ASN A 137 7.19 10.70 18.59
C ASN A 137 7.24 9.89 17.28
N PRO A 138 8.28 9.06 17.07
CA PRO A 138 8.31 8.13 15.95
C PRO A 138 7.18 7.10 16.07
N GLY A 139 6.53 6.81 14.95
CA GLY A 139 5.46 5.82 14.91
C GLY A 139 4.81 5.77 13.54
N LEU A 140 3.66 5.11 13.46
CA LEU A 140 2.94 4.95 12.20
C LEU A 140 1.51 5.47 12.27
N GLU A 141 1.03 5.87 11.10
CA GLU A 141 -0.34 6.26 10.83
C GLU A 141 -0.84 5.50 9.61
N ILE A 142 -2.11 5.08 9.69
CA ILE A 142 -2.86 4.57 8.56
C ILE A 142 -4.07 5.48 8.36
N THR A 143 -4.29 5.93 7.12
CA THR A 143 -5.45 6.75 6.77
C THR A 143 -6.21 6.17 5.59
N TYR A 144 -7.50 6.47 5.56
CA TYR A 144 -8.39 6.12 4.48
C TYR A 144 -9.30 7.31 4.17
N GLU A 145 -9.32 7.73 2.91
CA GLU A 145 -10.32 8.67 2.41
C GLU A 145 -11.32 7.88 1.58
N ALA A 146 -12.58 7.89 2.01
CA ALA A 146 -13.67 7.20 1.35
C ALA A 146 -14.06 7.91 0.04
N GLN A 147 -14.86 7.23 -0.78
CA GLN A 147 -15.30 7.77 -2.07
C GLN A 147 -16.10 9.08 -1.95
N ASP A 148 -16.80 9.28 -0.83
CA ASP A 148 -17.57 10.49 -0.53
C ASP A 148 -16.74 11.62 0.12
N GLY A 149 -15.43 11.40 0.30
CA GLY A 149 -14.52 12.35 0.93
C GLY A 149 -14.44 12.24 2.46
N THR A 150 -15.16 11.29 3.07
CA THR A 150 -15.03 11.05 4.51
C THR A 150 -13.62 10.55 4.83
N PHE A 151 -12.95 11.19 5.78
CA PHE A 151 -11.58 10.86 6.16
C PHE A 151 -11.55 10.08 7.46
N TYR A 152 -10.75 9.03 7.48
CA TYR A 152 -10.52 8.18 8.64
C TYR A 152 -9.03 8.08 8.94
N SER A 153 -8.66 8.15 10.21
CA SER A 153 -7.28 7.98 10.67
C SER A 153 -7.17 6.97 11.80
N SER A 154 -6.06 6.23 11.85
CA SER A 154 -5.71 5.42 13.01
C SER A 154 -5.41 6.26 14.26
N LYS A 155 -5.13 7.56 14.11
CA LYS A 155 -4.79 8.45 15.24
C LYS A 155 -6.00 8.86 16.08
N GLY A 156 -7.21 8.72 15.54
CA GLY A 156 -8.44 9.21 16.17
C GLY A 156 -8.93 8.44 17.39
N GLY A 157 -8.32 7.30 17.74
CA GLY A 157 -8.77 6.52 18.89
C GLY A 157 -7.86 5.36 19.30
N SER A 158 -8.38 4.51 20.19
CA SER A 158 -7.62 3.39 20.76
C SER A 158 -7.26 2.36 19.69
N GLN A 159 -5.99 2.00 19.61
CA GLN A 159 -5.47 0.94 18.73
C GLN A 159 -5.26 -0.38 19.49
N THR A 160 -5.98 -0.60 20.59
CA THR A 160 -5.90 -1.86 21.34
C THR A 160 -6.33 -3.03 20.45
N GLY A 161 -5.44 -4.01 20.29
CA GLY A 161 -5.66 -5.17 19.41
C GLY A 161 -5.24 -4.96 17.96
N SER A 162 -4.90 -3.73 17.58
CA SER A 162 -4.29 -3.43 16.28
C SER A 162 -2.86 -3.96 16.22
N THR A 163 -2.41 -4.32 15.02
CA THR A 163 -1.07 -4.85 14.78
C THR A 163 -0.51 -4.29 13.48
N LEU A 164 0.81 -4.10 13.43
CA LEU A 164 1.56 -3.93 12.20
C LEU A 164 2.86 -4.72 12.31
N SER A 165 3.20 -5.47 11.28
CA SER A 165 4.47 -6.18 11.17
C SER A 165 5.06 -5.94 9.79
N VAL A 166 6.30 -5.48 9.76
CA VAL A 166 7.12 -5.46 8.53
C VAL A 166 7.95 -6.73 8.48
N SER A 167 8.07 -7.34 7.31
CA SER A 167 8.64 -8.68 7.12
C SER A 167 9.76 -8.75 6.08
N ASN A 168 9.93 -7.71 5.27
CA ASN A 168 10.95 -7.69 4.23
C ASN A 168 11.30 -6.24 3.86
N TYR A 169 12.59 -6.01 3.65
CA TYR A 169 13.19 -4.75 3.23
C TYR A 169 14.08 -5.04 2.02
N THR A 170 13.82 -4.39 0.88
CA THR A 170 14.69 -4.45 -0.29
C THR A 170 15.09 -3.05 -0.71
N GLN A 171 16.38 -2.76 -0.60
CA GLN A 171 16.96 -1.48 -1.03
C GLN A 171 16.95 -1.37 -2.57
N GLY A 172 16.81 -0.16 -3.07
CA GLY A 172 16.90 0.16 -4.49
C GLY A 172 17.09 1.65 -4.72
N THR A 173 17.20 2.06 -5.97
CA THR A 173 17.28 3.49 -6.34
C THR A 173 16.37 3.80 -7.51
N THR A 174 15.82 5.01 -7.54
CA THR A 174 15.13 5.55 -8.71
C THR A 174 16.13 5.89 -9.84
N SER A 175 15.60 6.23 -11.01
CA SER A 175 16.42 6.63 -12.17
C SER A 175 17.19 7.95 -11.97
N ASN A 176 16.73 8.82 -11.07
CA ASN A 176 17.43 10.05 -10.69
C ASN A 176 18.38 9.87 -9.50
N GLY A 177 18.56 8.64 -9.00
CA GLY A 177 19.51 8.30 -7.95
C GLY A 177 18.96 8.36 -6.52
N ALA A 178 17.67 8.66 -6.34
CA ALA A 178 17.04 8.69 -5.02
C ALA A 178 17.06 7.30 -4.39
N LYS A 179 17.38 7.20 -3.10
CA LYS A 179 17.29 5.95 -2.34
C LYS A 179 15.83 5.55 -2.14
N THR A 180 15.58 4.24 -2.23
CA THR A 180 14.26 3.65 -2.03
C THR A 180 14.34 2.37 -1.21
N MET A 181 13.31 2.11 -0.41
CA MET A 181 13.15 0.86 0.31
C MET A 181 11.79 0.26 -0.02
N THR A 182 11.78 -0.92 -0.64
CA THR A 182 10.55 -1.70 -0.77
C THR A 182 10.28 -2.46 0.53
N VAL A 183 9.16 -2.17 1.17
CA VAL A 183 8.73 -2.80 2.42
C VAL A 183 7.48 -3.65 2.20
N LYS A 184 7.42 -4.80 2.86
CA LYS A 184 6.24 -5.68 2.88
C LYS A 184 5.82 -5.99 4.29
N GLY A 185 4.53 -6.06 4.53
CA GLY A 185 4.03 -6.37 5.86
C GLY A 185 2.57 -6.74 5.91
N THR A 186 2.11 -6.95 7.14
CA THR A 186 0.72 -7.23 7.49
C THR A 186 0.26 -6.22 8.52
N PHE A 187 -1.03 -5.92 8.52
CA PHE A 187 -1.62 -5.03 9.51
C PHE A 187 -3.07 -5.40 9.81
N SER A 188 -3.53 -4.97 10.98
CA SER A 188 -4.96 -4.88 11.33
C SER A 188 -5.11 -3.68 12.24
N CYS A 189 -6.11 -2.84 12.00
CA CYS A 189 -6.25 -1.59 12.74
C CYS A 189 -7.70 -1.09 12.75
N LYS A 190 -7.93 -0.04 13.53
CA LYS A 190 -9.17 0.73 13.50
C LYS A 190 -8.90 2.08 12.86
N LEU A 191 -9.77 2.51 11.96
CA LEU A 191 -9.73 3.84 11.37
C LEU A 191 -10.95 4.61 11.86
N TYR A 192 -10.72 5.72 12.54
CA TYR A 192 -11.75 6.54 13.16
C TYR A 192 -12.06 7.72 12.25
N ASN A 193 -13.34 7.99 12.02
CA ASN A 193 -13.78 9.16 11.26
C ASN A 193 -13.42 10.45 12.02
N ASP A 194 -12.80 11.41 11.34
CA ASP A 194 -12.35 12.67 11.94
C ASP A 194 -13.52 13.56 12.41
N GLU A 195 -14.70 13.43 11.80
CA GLU A 195 -15.90 14.22 12.11
C GLU A 195 -16.85 13.51 13.09
N ASP A 196 -16.82 12.17 13.17
CA ASP A 196 -17.57 11.38 14.15
C ASP A 196 -16.74 10.18 14.68
N PRO A 197 -16.06 10.32 15.82
CA PRO A 197 -15.20 9.26 16.37
C PRO A 197 -15.92 7.95 16.73
N ASN A 198 -17.25 7.89 16.69
CA ASN A 198 -18.01 6.64 16.88
C ASN A 198 -18.17 5.85 15.57
N ASP A 199 -17.95 6.49 14.43
CA ASP A 199 -17.89 5.86 13.12
C ASP A 199 -16.47 5.32 12.89
N VAL A 200 -16.35 3.99 12.91
CA VAL A 200 -15.07 3.28 12.96
C VAL A 200 -15.09 2.15 11.95
N ILE A 201 -14.08 2.13 11.07
CA ILE A 201 -13.80 1.03 10.17
C ILE A 201 -12.80 0.08 10.81
N GLU A 202 -13.11 -1.21 10.84
CA GLU A 202 -12.15 -2.25 11.22
C GLU A 202 -11.45 -2.82 9.98
N VAL A 203 -10.14 -2.65 9.93
CA VAL A 203 -9.29 -3.26 8.92
C VAL A 203 -8.69 -4.54 9.45
N THR A 204 -8.96 -5.66 8.77
CA THR A 204 -8.46 -6.99 9.14
C THR A 204 -7.79 -7.69 7.95
N ASP A 205 -6.95 -8.68 8.23
CA ASP A 205 -6.18 -9.44 7.23
C ASP A 205 -5.39 -8.54 6.25
N GLY A 206 -5.01 -7.35 6.72
CA GLY A 206 -4.32 -6.35 5.93
C GLY A 206 -2.94 -6.82 5.51
N LYS A 207 -2.57 -6.56 4.25
CA LYS A 207 -1.26 -6.79 3.67
C LYS A 207 -0.86 -5.59 2.84
N PHE A 208 0.42 -5.24 2.91
CA PHE A 208 0.96 -4.17 2.09
C PHE A 208 2.30 -4.53 1.46
N LYS A 209 2.55 -3.92 0.31
CA LYS A 209 3.86 -3.77 -0.32
C LYS A 209 3.96 -2.31 -0.76
N MET A 210 4.92 -1.57 -0.23
CA MET A 210 5.12 -0.15 -0.53
C MET A 210 6.57 0.13 -0.88
N ILE A 211 6.80 1.24 -1.59
CA ILE A 211 8.12 1.70 -2.03
C ILE A 211 8.36 3.05 -1.37
N LEU A 212 9.05 3.04 -0.24
CA LEU A 212 9.45 4.24 0.48
C LEU A 212 10.61 4.90 -0.27
N SER A 213 10.68 6.23 -0.22
CA SER A 213 11.73 7.02 -0.89
C SER A 213 12.27 8.06 0.08
N GLU A 214 13.57 8.34 -0.01
CA GLU A 214 14.17 9.49 0.67
C GLU A 214 13.54 10.80 0.17
N PHE A 215 13.71 11.87 0.94
CA PHE A 215 13.26 13.20 0.54
C PHE A 215 14.22 13.77 -0.51
N GLN A 216 13.69 14.39 -1.57
CA GLN A 216 14.48 14.94 -2.68
C GLN A 216 14.51 16.46 -2.71
#